data_AF-A0A811URT7-F1
#
_entry.id   AF-A0A811URT7-F1
#
_cell.length_a   1.000
_cell.length_b   1.000
_cell.length_c   1.000
_cell.angle_alpha   90.00
_cell.angle_beta   90.00
_cell.angle_gamma   90.00
#
_symmetry.space_group_name_H-M   'P 1'
#
loop_
_entity.id
_entity.type
_entity.pdbx_description
1 polymer ?
#
loop_
_entity_poly.entity_id
_entity_poly.type
_entity_poly.pdbx_seq_one_letter_code
_entity_poly.pdbx_strand_id
1 'polypeptide(L)'
;MCFVTKFNKGDFISSDAMAKLRQKNPSTIRTPEDDKGRETFTMTSWVHLNRSLPITRHLQTVCAEAADATYVRSVDLKAWSELPGSSISSLEAATEKFPDTLFSRCNEVSGLWAPCLCTLETCIGWYPCGLKYCKAKNGGDSSAAQPNYRCGIKTCRKCSQFTYYVRQKQQCLWDE
;
A
#
# COMPACT_ATOMS: atom_id res chain seq x y z
N MET A 1 4.15 -3.40 -13.10
CA MET A 1 4.83 -2.71 -11.98
C MET A 1 4.28 -3.22 -10.67
N CYS A 2 5.08 -3.21 -9.60
CA CYS A 2 4.66 -3.63 -8.26
C CYS A 2 5.24 -2.65 -7.22
N PHE A 3 4.40 -2.12 -6.34
CA PHE A 3 4.84 -1.22 -5.26
C PHE A 3 4.64 -1.91 -3.91
N VAL A 4 5.73 -2.09 -3.16
CA VAL A 4 5.72 -2.80 -1.89
C VAL A 4 5.83 -1.79 -0.76
N THR A 5 4.79 -1.69 0.06
CA THR A 5 4.71 -0.72 1.16
C THR A 5 4.27 -1.40 2.44
N LYS A 6 4.63 -0.81 3.58
CA LYS A 6 4.16 -1.30 4.88
C LYS A 6 2.66 -0.98 5.05
N PHE A 7 1.91 -1.95 5.55
CA PHE A 7 0.54 -1.71 6.00
C PHE A 7 0.50 -0.85 7.28
N ASN A 8 -0.36 0.17 7.27
CA ASN A 8 -0.70 0.90 8.49
C ASN A 8 -1.78 0.12 9.27
N LYS A 9 -1.72 0.16 10.60
CA LYS A 9 -2.66 -0.57 11.48
C LYS A 9 -4.14 -0.28 11.19
N GLY A 10 -4.45 0.92 10.68
CA GLY A 10 -5.82 1.33 10.33
C GLY A 10 -6.31 0.80 8.98
N ASP A 11 -5.42 0.34 8.11
CA ASP A 11 -5.76 -0.07 6.73
C ASP A 11 -6.06 -1.57 6.62
N PHE A 12 -5.97 -2.32 7.72
CA PHE A 12 -6.21 -3.76 7.73
C PHE A 12 -7.63 -4.11 8.17
N ILE A 13 -8.37 -4.78 7.30
CA ILE A 13 -9.64 -5.42 7.61
C ILE A 13 -9.49 -6.93 7.45
N SER A 14 -9.85 -7.68 8.49
CA SER A 14 -9.68 -9.14 8.47
C SER A 14 -10.49 -9.78 7.33
N SER A 15 -9.99 -10.89 6.80
CA SER A 15 -10.70 -11.66 5.77
C SER A 15 -12.10 -12.12 6.23
N ASP A 16 -12.25 -12.49 7.51
CA ASP A 16 -13.54 -12.83 8.12
C ASP A 16 -14.53 -11.65 8.10
N ALA A 17 -14.04 -10.44 8.40
CA ALA A 17 -14.83 -9.22 8.31
C ALA A 17 -15.34 -8.97 6.88
N MET A 18 -14.46 -9.18 5.89
CA MET A 18 -14.77 -9.01 4.48
C MET A 18 -15.77 -10.05 3.97
N ALA A 19 -15.61 -11.32 4.37
CA ALA A 19 -16.51 -12.41 3.98
C ALA A 19 -17.93 -12.18 4.50
N LYS A 20 -18.07 -11.81 5.78
CA LYS A 20 -19.37 -11.47 6.38
C LYS A 20 -20.06 -10.30 5.69
N LEU A 21 -19.29 -9.32 5.23
CA LEU A 21 -19.84 -8.18 4.49
C LEU A 21 -20.36 -8.58 3.10
N ARG A 22 -19.68 -9.50 2.40
CA ARG A 22 -20.12 -10.04 1.10
C ARG A 22 -21.38 -10.89 1.21
N GLN A 23 -21.52 -11.66 2.29
CA GLN A 23 -22.69 -12.53 2.52
C GLN A 23 -23.97 -11.74 2.86
N LYS A 24 -23.88 -10.70 3.70
CA LYS A 24 -25.07 -9.99 4.17
C LYS A 24 -25.71 -9.08 3.12
N ASN A 25 -24.91 -8.51 2.21
CA ASN A 25 -25.38 -7.49 1.26
C ASN A 25 -24.61 -7.59 -0.08
N PRO A 26 -24.93 -8.60 -0.91
CA PRO A 26 -24.22 -8.86 -2.16
C PRO A 26 -24.48 -7.80 -3.24
N SER A 27 -25.65 -7.15 -3.26
CA SER A 27 -26.08 -6.22 -4.31
C SER A 27 -26.00 -4.73 -3.94
N THR A 28 -25.53 -4.38 -2.74
CA THR A 28 -25.43 -2.97 -2.34
C THR A 28 -24.35 -2.26 -3.13
N ILE A 29 -24.71 -1.22 -3.87
CA ILE A 29 -23.78 -0.25 -4.45
C ILE A 29 -23.12 0.50 -3.31
N ARG A 30 -21.80 0.45 -3.23
CA ARG A 30 -21.06 0.91 -2.06
C ARG A 30 -20.36 2.23 -2.37
N THR A 31 -20.82 3.29 -1.73
CA THR A 31 -20.16 4.59 -1.75
C THR A 31 -19.17 4.70 -0.59
N PRO A 32 -18.07 5.45 -0.75
CA PRO A 32 -17.16 5.72 0.34
C PRO A 32 -17.83 6.64 1.35
N GLU A 33 -17.72 6.32 2.63
CA GLU A 33 -18.25 7.17 3.71
C GLU A 33 -17.26 8.26 4.12
N ASP A 34 -15.97 8.04 3.86
CA ASP A 34 -14.87 8.92 4.24
C ASP A 34 -13.86 9.03 3.09
N ASP A 35 -13.26 10.20 2.94
CA ASP A 35 -12.22 10.45 1.97
C ASP A 35 -10.88 10.61 2.68
N LYS A 36 -9.98 9.65 2.48
CA LYS A 36 -8.62 9.70 3.04
C LYS A 36 -7.69 10.63 2.26
N GLY A 37 -8.16 11.23 1.17
CA GLY A 37 -7.37 12.12 0.34
C GLY A 37 -6.26 11.39 -0.40
N ARG A 38 -5.16 12.10 -0.63
CA ARG A 38 -4.01 11.61 -1.39
C ARG A 38 -2.79 11.40 -0.50
N GLU A 39 -2.16 10.24 -0.62
CA GLU A 39 -0.88 9.92 0.03
C GLU A 39 0.23 9.77 -1.01
N THR A 40 1.38 10.38 -0.74
CA THR A 40 2.54 10.32 -1.65
C THR A 40 3.57 9.31 -1.16
N PHE A 41 4.04 8.50 -2.09
CA PHE A 41 5.01 7.43 -1.88
C PHE A 41 6.21 7.66 -2.79
N THR A 42 7.31 8.14 -2.22
CA THR A 42 8.59 8.23 -2.92
C THR A 42 9.37 6.93 -2.75
N MET A 43 9.49 6.16 -3.83
CA MET A 43 10.29 4.95 -3.87
C MET A 43 11.77 5.29 -3.85
N THR A 44 12.58 4.40 -3.28
CA THR A 44 14.01 4.63 -3.11
C THR A 44 14.86 3.44 -3.54
N SER A 45 14.24 2.29 -3.83
CA SER A 45 14.95 1.06 -4.17
C SER A 45 14.09 0.13 -5.03
N TRP A 46 14.74 -0.67 -5.85
CA TRP A 46 14.14 -1.84 -6.49
C TRP A 46 14.23 -3.06 -5.60
N VAL A 47 13.33 -4.02 -5.81
CA VAL A 47 13.38 -5.32 -5.13
C VAL A 47 13.78 -6.40 -6.13
N HIS A 48 14.77 -7.20 -5.76
CA HIS A 48 15.10 -8.43 -6.47
C HIS A 48 14.14 -9.54 -6.02
N LEU A 49 13.16 -9.88 -6.86
CA LEU A 49 12.11 -10.86 -6.51
C LEU A 49 12.68 -12.23 -6.11
N ASN A 50 13.77 -12.67 -6.72
CA ASN A 50 14.46 -13.93 -6.39
C ASN A 50 15.10 -13.94 -4.99
N ARG A 51 15.31 -12.77 -4.38
CA ARG A 51 15.89 -12.60 -3.04
C ARG A 51 14.89 -12.03 -2.05
N SER A 52 13.61 -11.91 -2.42
CA SER A 52 12.59 -11.20 -1.64
C SER A 52 12.06 -11.92 -0.40
N LEU A 53 12.50 -13.16 -0.15
CA LEU A 53 12.08 -13.97 1.00
C LEU A 53 12.17 -13.26 2.37
N PRO A 54 13.22 -12.47 2.68
CA PRO A 54 13.30 -11.72 3.94
C PRO A 54 12.21 -10.66 4.09
N ILE A 55 11.65 -10.15 2.98
CA ILE A 55 10.53 -9.20 3.01
C ILE A 55 9.22 -9.97 3.20
N THR A 56 8.92 -10.91 2.30
CA THR A 56 7.78 -11.83 2.40
C THR A 56 7.89 -12.93 1.36
N ARG A 57 7.47 -14.16 1.74
CA ARG A 57 7.41 -15.31 0.82
C ARG A 57 6.47 -15.13 -0.36
N HIS A 58 5.51 -14.21 -0.27
CA HIS A 58 4.48 -14.02 -1.29
C HIS A 58 4.89 -13.08 -2.42
N LEU A 59 5.99 -12.33 -2.25
CA LEU A 59 6.33 -11.25 -3.18
C LEU A 59 6.64 -11.77 -4.57
N GLN A 60 7.39 -12.86 -4.66
CA GLN A 60 7.74 -13.49 -5.93
C GLN A 60 6.50 -13.91 -6.73
N THR A 61 5.45 -14.41 -6.07
CA THR A 61 4.21 -14.83 -6.74
C THR A 61 3.34 -13.63 -7.12
N VAL A 62 3.19 -12.66 -6.21
CA VAL A 62 2.29 -11.51 -6.41
C VAL A 62 2.85 -10.53 -7.44
N CYS A 63 4.17 -10.32 -7.46
CA CYS A 63 4.83 -9.37 -8.37
C CYS A 63 5.51 -10.07 -9.56
N ALA A 64 5.20 -11.34 -9.87
CA ALA A 64 5.94 -12.15 -10.85
C ALA A 64 6.13 -11.46 -12.23
N GLU A 65 5.10 -10.77 -12.71
CA GLU A 65 5.11 -10.06 -14.00
C GLU A 65 5.88 -8.73 -13.98
N ALA A 66 6.33 -8.29 -12.81
CA ALA A 66 6.97 -6.99 -12.60
C ALA A 66 8.39 -7.14 -12.01
N ALA A 67 9.13 -8.17 -12.42
CA ALA A 67 10.47 -8.48 -11.91
C ALA A 67 11.43 -7.27 -11.93
N ASP A 68 11.47 -6.52 -13.04
CA ASP A 68 12.33 -5.34 -13.22
C ASP A 68 11.65 -4.03 -12.82
N ALA A 69 10.42 -4.08 -12.31
CA ALA A 69 9.60 -2.92 -11.96
C ALA A 69 8.89 -3.12 -10.62
N THR A 70 9.61 -3.72 -9.65
CA THR A 70 9.18 -3.86 -8.26
C THR A 70 9.94 -2.87 -7.38
N TYR A 71 9.21 -2.04 -6.64
CA TYR A 71 9.76 -0.91 -5.91
C TYR A 71 9.43 -0.95 -4.42
N VAL A 72 10.33 -0.40 -3.60
CA VAL A 72 10.18 -0.29 -2.14
C VAL A 72 10.78 1.01 -1.63
N ARG A 73 10.40 1.42 -0.41
CA ARG A 73 10.95 2.60 0.28
C ARG A 73 11.85 2.20 1.44
N SER A 74 12.92 2.94 1.66
CA SER A 74 13.84 2.73 2.80
C SER A 74 13.13 2.85 4.15
N VAL A 75 12.08 3.69 4.23
CA VAL A 75 11.26 3.81 5.46
C VAL A 75 10.47 2.54 5.77
N ASP A 76 10.03 1.80 4.74
CA ASP A 76 9.34 0.53 4.92
C ASP A 76 10.34 -0.57 5.32
N LEU A 77 11.52 -0.61 4.70
CA LEU A 77 12.60 -1.53 5.06
C LEU A 77 13.01 -1.36 6.53
N LYS A 78 13.22 -0.11 6.97
CA LYS A 78 13.52 0.20 8.37
C LYS A 78 12.40 -0.23 9.31
N ALA A 79 11.14 0.04 8.93
CA ALA A 79 10.01 -0.33 9.76
C ALA A 79 9.78 -1.86 9.84
N TRP A 80 10.22 -2.63 8.84
CA TRP A 80 10.20 -4.09 8.88
C TRP A 80 11.41 -4.69 9.59
N SER A 81 12.56 -4.01 9.60
CA SER A 81 13.74 -4.49 10.35
C SER A 81 13.56 -4.39 11.87
N GLU A 82 12.65 -3.53 12.34
CA GLU A 82 12.24 -3.44 13.75
C GLU A 82 11.35 -4.62 14.21
N LEU A 83 10.89 -5.48 13.29
CA LEU A 83 10.09 -6.64 13.63
C LEU A 83 10.97 -7.81 14.15
N PRO A 84 10.50 -8.59 15.14
CA PRO A 84 11.24 -9.75 15.65
C PRO A 84 11.60 -10.74 14.53
N GLY A 85 12.88 -11.14 14.47
CA GLY A 85 13.38 -12.09 13.48
C GLY A 85 13.69 -11.49 12.10
N SER A 86 13.58 -10.17 11.95
CA SER A 86 14.00 -9.44 10.76
C SER A 86 15.32 -8.69 11.02
N SER A 87 16.09 -8.43 9.96
CA SER A 87 17.30 -7.61 10.04
C SER A 87 17.41 -6.70 8.83
N ILE A 88 17.89 -5.47 9.05
CA ILE A 88 18.01 -4.49 7.96
C ILE A 88 18.96 -4.98 6.85
N SER A 89 20.04 -5.67 7.22
CA SER A 89 21.00 -6.21 6.25
C SER A 89 20.38 -7.29 5.36
N SER A 90 19.50 -8.14 5.89
CA SER A 90 18.80 -9.16 5.10
C SER A 90 17.79 -8.54 4.12
N LEU A 91 17.11 -7.48 4.54
CA LEU A 91 16.17 -6.74 3.70
C LEU A 91 16.91 -5.97 2.61
N GLU A 92 18.01 -5.29 2.95
CA GLU A 92 18.83 -4.56 1.98
C GLU A 92 19.46 -5.49 0.96
N ALA A 93 19.87 -6.72 1.33
CA ALA A 93 20.40 -7.71 0.40
C ALA A 93 19.38 -8.18 -0.67
N ALA A 94 18.09 -7.96 -0.43
CA ALA A 94 17.01 -8.21 -1.36
C ALA A 94 16.67 -7.00 -2.27
N THR A 95 17.37 -5.88 -2.09
CA THR A 95 17.05 -4.61 -2.75
C THR A 95 18.26 -3.97 -3.40
N GLU A 96 18.01 -3.13 -4.40
CA GLU A 96 19.00 -2.29 -5.05
C GLU A 96 18.57 -0.82 -4.86
N LYS A 97 19.41 -0.01 -4.20
CA LYS A 97 19.09 1.42 -4.02
C LYS A 97 19.12 2.13 -5.36
N PHE A 98 18.21 3.09 -5.53
CA PHE A 98 18.29 4.00 -6.67
C PHE A 98 19.61 4.78 -6.61
N PRO A 99 20.16 5.24 -7.74
CA PRO A 99 21.37 6.05 -7.71
C PRO A 99 21.11 7.39 -6.98
N ASP A 100 22.08 7.86 -6.20
CA ASP A 100 21.97 9.08 -5.38
C ASP A 100 22.05 10.40 -6.17
N THR A 101 21.72 10.37 -7.47
CA THR A 101 21.77 11.54 -8.34
C THR A 101 20.41 12.23 -8.44
N LEU A 102 20.41 13.55 -8.54
CA LEU A 102 19.19 14.30 -8.85
C LEU A 102 18.75 13.96 -10.27
N PHE A 103 17.53 13.46 -10.41
CA PHE A 103 16.93 13.11 -11.68
C PHE A 103 15.78 14.06 -12.02
N SER A 104 15.74 14.52 -13.26
CA SER A 104 14.59 15.22 -13.83
C SER A 104 13.39 14.27 -13.99
N ARG A 105 12.19 14.85 -14.13
CA ARG A 105 10.99 14.08 -14.43
C ARG A 105 11.04 13.53 -15.87
N CYS A 106 10.37 12.41 -16.12
CA CYS A 106 10.42 11.77 -17.43
C CYS A 106 9.82 12.65 -18.54
N ASN A 107 8.86 13.53 -18.22
CA ASN A 107 8.31 14.52 -19.16
C ASN A 107 9.31 15.62 -19.57
N GLU A 108 10.31 15.93 -18.74
CA GLU A 108 11.35 16.94 -19.01
C GLU A 108 12.56 16.40 -19.78
N VAL A 109 12.70 15.07 -19.86
CA VAL A 109 13.85 14.40 -20.48
C VAL A 109 13.56 14.06 -21.94
N SER A 110 14.41 14.52 -22.87
CA SER A 110 14.22 14.25 -24.32
C SER A 110 14.70 12.85 -24.75
N GLY A 111 15.65 12.24 -24.03
CA GLY A 111 16.23 10.94 -24.39
C GLY A 111 15.38 9.76 -23.94
N LEU A 112 14.95 8.90 -24.88
CA LEU A 112 14.19 7.67 -24.59
C LEU A 112 14.92 6.68 -23.66
N TRP A 113 16.25 6.67 -23.74
CA TRP A 113 17.13 5.78 -22.99
C TRP A 113 17.74 6.44 -21.74
N ALA A 114 17.41 7.71 -21.51
CA ALA A 114 17.90 8.42 -20.35
C ALA A 114 17.08 8.04 -19.11
N PRO A 115 17.73 7.99 -17.93
CA PRO A 115 17.06 7.73 -16.68
C PRO A 115 16.27 8.96 -16.20
N CYS A 116 15.17 8.74 -15.49
CA CYS A 116 14.29 9.81 -15.01
C CYS A 116 13.37 9.35 -13.87
N LEU A 117 12.68 10.30 -13.23
CA LEU A 117 11.62 10.03 -12.26
C LEU A 117 10.26 10.02 -12.94
N CYS A 118 9.51 8.95 -12.71
CA CYS A 118 8.15 8.75 -13.20
C CYS A 118 7.16 8.91 -12.05
N THR A 119 5.96 9.39 -12.35
CA THR A 119 4.85 9.48 -11.39
C THR A 119 3.70 8.58 -11.83
N LEU A 120 3.06 7.90 -10.87
CA LEU A 120 1.82 7.15 -11.08
C LEU A 120 0.83 7.49 -9.97
N GLU A 121 -0.35 7.97 -10.34
CA GLU A 121 -1.47 8.12 -9.40
C GLU A 121 -2.45 6.95 -9.56
N THR A 122 -2.84 6.33 -8.45
CA THR A 122 -3.89 5.32 -8.42
C THR A 122 -4.89 5.64 -7.32
N CYS A 123 -6.18 5.64 -7.67
CA CYS A 123 -7.26 5.93 -6.74
C CYS A 123 -8.15 4.71 -6.54
N ILE A 124 -8.32 4.33 -5.28
CA ILE A 124 -9.30 3.33 -4.86
C ILE A 124 -10.57 4.09 -4.50
N GLY A 125 -11.56 4.04 -5.40
CA GLY A 125 -12.84 4.74 -5.21
C GLY A 125 -13.68 4.19 -4.05
N TRP A 126 -13.44 2.95 -3.64
CA TRP A 126 -14.12 2.33 -2.51
C TRP A 126 -13.32 1.17 -1.92
N TYR A 127 -13.02 1.21 -0.62
CA TYR A 127 -12.48 0.08 0.13
C TYR A 127 -12.87 0.09 1.61
N PRO A 128 -12.95 -1.08 2.27
CA PRO A 128 -13.08 -1.17 3.72
C PRO A 128 -11.84 -0.66 4.45
N CYS A 129 -12.03 0.34 5.31
CA CYS A 129 -10.95 1.05 6.02
C CYS A 129 -11.13 1.09 7.54
N GLY A 130 -12.19 0.48 8.08
CA GLY A 130 -12.37 0.39 9.52
C GLY A 130 -13.56 -0.45 9.95
N LEU A 131 -13.67 -0.70 11.25
CA LEU A 131 -14.84 -1.32 11.87
C LEU A 131 -15.72 -0.24 12.50
N LYS A 132 -17.04 -0.40 12.37
CA LYS A 132 -18.01 0.43 13.09
C LYS A 132 -18.45 -0.27 14.37
N TYR A 133 -18.45 0.49 15.45
CA TYR A 133 -18.92 0.06 16.75
C TYR A 133 -20.15 0.85 17.14
N CYS A 134 -21.21 0.15 17.56
CA CYS A 134 -22.45 0.74 18.02
C CYS A 134 -22.54 0.55 19.54
N LYS A 135 -23.18 1.51 20.21
CA LYS A 135 -23.52 1.38 21.62
C LYS A 135 -24.73 0.46 21.74
N ALA A 136 -24.69 -0.47 22.71
CA ALA A 136 -25.88 -1.22 23.09
C ALA A 136 -26.97 -0.23 23.53
N LYS A 137 -28.19 -0.37 22.98
CA LYS A 137 -29.32 0.49 23.34
C LYS A 137 -29.80 0.06 24.73
N ASN A 138 -29.65 0.92 25.73
CA ASN A 138 -30.11 0.65 27.10
C ASN A 138 -31.62 0.38 27.12
N GLY A 139 -32.00 -0.81 27.59
CA GLY A 139 -33.21 -0.99 28.36
C GLY A 139 -32.82 -1.13 29.83
N GLY A 140 -33.03 -0.07 30.63
CA GLY A 140 -32.98 -0.13 32.09
C GLY A 140 -31.65 0.27 32.74
N ASP A 141 -31.71 1.39 33.46
CA ASP A 141 -30.86 1.87 34.56
C ASP A 141 -29.76 0.94 35.09
N SER A 142 -28.50 1.23 34.75
CA SER A 142 -27.34 1.02 35.63
C SER A 142 -26.03 1.52 35.00
N SER A 143 -25.25 2.21 35.83
CA SER A 143 -24.01 2.94 35.56
C SER A 143 -22.77 2.06 35.31
N ALA A 144 -22.90 0.99 34.52
CA ALA A 144 -21.77 0.21 34.04
C ALA A 144 -21.41 0.62 32.60
N ALA A 145 -20.14 0.93 32.33
CA ALA A 145 -19.66 1.18 30.97
C ALA A 145 -19.85 -0.08 30.10
N GLN A 146 -20.98 -0.13 29.38
CA GLN A 146 -21.35 -1.27 28.54
C GLN A 146 -20.36 -1.41 27.36
N PRO A 147 -20.00 -2.64 26.96
CA PRO A 147 -19.07 -2.86 25.86
C PRO A 147 -19.70 -2.45 24.53
N ASN A 148 -18.98 -1.62 23.75
CA ASN A 148 -19.38 -1.30 22.38
C ASN A 148 -19.37 -2.59 21.53
N TYR A 149 -20.45 -2.89 20.81
CA TYR A 149 -20.52 -4.06 19.94
C TYR A 149 -20.26 -3.69 18.48
N ARG A 150 -19.72 -4.64 17.72
CA ARG A 150 -19.40 -4.43 16.30
C ARG A 150 -20.68 -4.48 15.47
N CYS A 151 -21.02 -3.36 14.81
CA CYS A 151 -22.25 -3.23 14.04
C CYS A 151 -22.04 -3.03 12.53
N GLY A 152 -20.82 -2.75 12.07
CA GLY A 152 -20.58 -2.55 10.64
C GLY A 152 -19.11 -2.41 10.26
N ILE A 153 -18.91 -1.97 9.02
CA ILE A 153 -17.61 -1.66 8.43
C ILE A 153 -17.68 -0.23 7.93
N LYS A 154 -16.61 0.54 8.17
CA LYS A 154 -16.40 1.86 7.60
C LYS A 154 -15.73 1.70 6.25
N THR A 155 -16.22 2.42 5.25
CA THR A 155 -15.68 2.41 3.90
C THR A 155 -15.08 3.75 3.57
N CYS A 156 -13.98 3.73 2.82
CA CYS A 156 -13.25 4.93 2.45
C CYS A 156 -12.92 4.94 0.96
N ARG A 157 -12.50 6.10 0.47
CA ARG A 157 -11.71 6.24 -0.75
C ARG A 157 -10.34 6.83 -0.43
N LYS A 158 -9.36 6.57 -1.30
CA LYS A 158 -7.98 7.05 -1.17
C LYS A 158 -7.31 7.09 -2.53
N CYS A 159 -6.47 8.09 -2.76
CA CYS A 159 -5.50 8.10 -3.86
C CYS A 159 -4.08 7.90 -3.34
N SER A 160 -3.26 7.16 -4.08
CA SER A 160 -1.85 6.96 -3.80
C SER A 160 -1.05 7.46 -5.00
N GLN A 161 -0.13 8.38 -4.76
CA GLN A 161 0.78 8.90 -5.78
C GLN A 161 2.16 8.30 -5.56
N PHE A 162 2.62 7.51 -6.50
CA PHE A 162 3.93 6.86 -6.48
C PHE A 162 4.91 7.64 -7.34
N THR A 163 6.04 8.03 -6.77
CA THR A 163 7.19 8.55 -7.52
C THR A 163 8.29 7.50 -7.47
N TYR A 164 8.78 7.10 -8.64
CA TYR A 164 9.75 6.02 -8.77
C TYR A 164 10.75 6.30 -9.88
N TYR A 165 11.94 5.75 -9.74
CA TYR A 165 13.01 5.91 -10.71
C TYR A 165 12.91 4.81 -11.77
N VAL A 166 13.03 5.22 -13.04
CA VAL A 166 13.17 4.31 -14.18
C VAL A 166 14.53 4.48 -14.82
N ARG A 167 15.13 3.37 -15.27
CA ARG A 167 16.46 3.39 -15.93
C ARG A 167 16.38 4.01 -17.32
N GLN A 168 15.22 3.92 -17.95
CA GLN A 168 14.98 4.41 -19.31
C GLN A 168 13.59 5.05 -19.37
N LYS A 169 13.48 6.25 -19.95
CA LYS A 169 12.21 6.97 -20.12
C LYS A 169 11.10 6.10 -20.72
N GLN A 170 11.41 5.25 -21.69
CA GLN A 170 10.40 4.36 -22.30
C GLN A 170 9.72 3.37 -21.33
N GLN A 171 10.31 3.13 -20.14
CA GLN A 171 9.73 2.28 -19.10
C GLN A 171 8.69 3.03 -18.24
N CYS A 172 8.61 4.35 -18.38
CA CYS A 172 7.63 5.20 -17.73
C CYS A 172 6.43 5.39 -18.68
N LEU A 173 5.39 4.56 -18.50
CA LEU A 173 4.23 4.52 -19.40
C LEU A 173 3.11 5.51 -19.03
N TRP A 174 3.23 6.22 -17.91
CA TRP A 174 2.11 6.97 -17.29
C TRP A 174 2.42 8.44 -16.97
N ASP A 175 3.64 8.91 -17.23
CA ASP A 175 4.03 10.31 -17.02
C ASP A 175 3.88 11.00 -18.38
N GLU A 176 2.64 11.44 -18.69
CA GLU A 176 2.34 12.37 -19.80
C GLU A 176 2.63 13.81 -19.38
#